data_AF-A0A5A7YVQ8-F1
#
_entry.id   AF-A0A5A7YVQ8-F1
#
_cell.length_a   1.000
_cell.length_b   1.000
_cell.length_c   1.000
_cell.angle_alpha   90.00
_cell.angle_beta   90.00
_cell.angle_gamma   90.00
#
_symmetry.space_group_name_H-M   'P 1'
#
loop_
_entity.id
_entity.type
_entity.pdbx_description
1 polymer ?
#
loop_
_entity_poly.entity_id
_entity_poly.type
_entity_poly.pdbx_seq_one_letter_code
_entity_poly.pdbx_strand_id
1 'polypeptide(L)'
;MSTVPEVAAQVAGASPAQPRRAVIDRAWRALGPGVQVLSSDDGGPLSRTVKRILDPLVLRLRANPQYSTPVVSAEIAAEMYRLILAQRDQLCATASWFAVLKLARRKLRLTTGNAQELYFPICFELAVTKGEPVQGDSGTAETILRGIHGDRDRTAIEVLNRHVADDKVVGTLTRQLQASWRDVRPTAAITDPFLAGLSTVLGDAGGHNESAARQRVWTALVADATPYNLGARARAPIPDLPWSFIDIGLSAVLPLLPPPVHGGADTDRPLNRSVVDRVRATLRRALDRDELPDIPLLCAEEVDRACAPWGLLAEDIQAAMVAGVEIAVELAPLNEVATPRYRLAAQIQARLRKEAYVLHARRYLADGAALHPRQQQVTNELAAFARPYLSRLWARLHGRDVWQESCADVDDMRALLEGVARSVSLDHRQRIKAMLEVEAAR
;
A
#
# COMPACT_ATOMS: atom_id res chain seq x y z
N MET A 1 -27.46 25.47 -65.79
CA MET A 1 -26.57 24.41 -66.32
C MET A 1 -25.51 24.18 -65.26
N SER A 2 -25.58 23.01 -64.63
CA SER A 2 -24.93 22.70 -63.36
C SER A 2 -23.49 22.25 -63.59
N THR A 3 -22.52 23.00 -63.08
CA THR A 3 -21.14 22.56 -62.91
C THR A 3 -21.00 21.96 -61.52
N VAL A 4 -20.92 20.64 -61.45
CA VAL A 4 -20.58 19.88 -60.24
C VAL A 4 -19.11 20.14 -59.92
N PRO A 5 -18.75 20.60 -58.70
CA PRO A 5 -17.39 20.46 -58.21
C PRO A 5 -17.25 19.10 -57.53
N GLU A 6 -16.31 18.35 -58.08
CA GLU A 6 -15.66 17.14 -57.62
C GLU A 6 -15.10 17.34 -56.19
N VAL A 7 -15.95 17.20 -55.17
CA VAL A 7 -15.54 17.16 -53.75
C VAL A 7 -16.18 15.93 -53.10
N ALA A 8 -15.91 14.76 -53.66
CA ALA A 8 -16.39 13.50 -53.10
C ALA A 8 -15.55 12.31 -53.57
N ALA A 9 -14.24 12.28 -53.25
CA ALA A 9 -13.46 11.03 -53.17
C ALA A 9 -12.03 11.26 -52.63
N GLN A 10 -11.89 11.88 -51.46
CA GLN A 10 -10.62 11.80 -50.70
C GLN A 10 -10.88 11.80 -49.19
N VAL A 11 -11.81 10.97 -48.76
CA VAL A 11 -11.90 10.50 -47.36
C VAL A 11 -11.67 8.99 -47.39
N ALA A 12 -10.44 8.61 -47.71
CA ALA A 12 -9.97 7.24 -47.58
C ALA A 12 -8.70 7.25 -46.72
N GLY A 13 -8.83 6.76 -45.49
CA GLY A 13 -7.69 6.15 -44.78
C GLY A 13 -7.23 6.76 -43.45
N ALA A 14 -7.93 7.69 -42.80
CA ALA A 14 -7.56 8.05 -41.42
C ALA A 14 -8.06 6.95 -40.46
N SER A 15 -7.17 6.04 -40.07
CA SER A 15 -7.49 5.01 -39.07
C SER A 15 -7.93 5.69 -37.76
N PRO A 16 -8.95 5.15 -37.05
CA PRO A 16 -9.48 5.79 -35.86
C PRO A 16 -8.43 5.83 -34.74
N ALA A 17 -8.47 6.89 -33.93
CA ALA A 17 -7.64 7.01 -32.73
C ALA A 17 -7.92 5.85 -31.76
N GLN A 18 -6.86 5.35 -31.10
CA GLN A 18 -6.94 4.12 -30.31
C GLN A 18 -6.61 4.39 -28.84
N PRO A 19 -7.31 3.74 -27.89
CA PRO A 19 -6.89 3.77 -26.50
C PRO A 19 -5.48 3.22 -26.34
N ARG A 20 -4.59 3.99 -25.70
CA ARG A 20 -3.19 3.63 -25.49
C ARG A 20 -3.02 2.24 -24.89
N ARG A 21 -3.85 1.90 -23.90
CA ARG A 21 -3.85 0.58 -23.25
C ARG A 21 -4.13 -0.55 -24.24
N ALA A 22 -5.03 -0.34 -25.19
CA ALA A 22 -5.36 -1.33 -26.22
C ALA A 22 -4.19 -1.54 -27.21
N VAL A 23 -3.44 -0.46 -27.53
CA VAL A 23 -2.24 -0.54 -28.37
C VAL A 23 -1.15 -1.36 -27.69
N ILE A 24 -0.89 -1.09 -26.41
CA ILE A 24 0.09 -1.83 -25.60
C ILE A 24 -0.32 -3.29 -25.46
N ASP A 25 -1.59 -3.58 -25.16
CA ASP A 25 -2.09 -4.96 -25.05
C ASP A 25 -1.95 -5.72 -26.37
N ARG A 26 -2.32 -5.10 -27.50
CA ARG A 26 -2.15 -5.69 -28.84
C ARG A 26 -0.68 -5.96 -29.16
N ALA A 27 0.21 -5.00 -28.91
CA ALA A 27 1.65 -5.16 -29.14
C ALA A 27 2.24 -6.27 -28.28
N TRP A 28 1.84 -6.33 -27.01
CA TRP A 28 2.32 -7.34 -26.07
C TRP A 28 1.92 -8.75 -26.49
N ARG A 29 0.66 -8.95 -26.89
CA ARG A 29 0.16 -10.25 -27.37
C ARG A 29 0.88 -10.71 -28.65
N ALA A 30 1.33 -9.78 -29.47
CA ALA A 30 2.08 -10.07 -30.69
C ALA A 30 3.55 -10.47 -30.44
N LEU A 31 4.10 -10.30 -29.23
CA LEU A 31 5.46 -10.76 -28.89
C LEU A 31 5.59 -12.28 -28.90
N GLY A 32 4.49 -13.00 -28.67
CA GLY A 32 4.47 -14.45 -28.60
C GLY A 32 5.09 -15.02 -27.30
N PRO A 33 5.60 -16.26 -27.32
CA PRO A 33 6.14 -16.90 -26.12
C PRO A 33 7.44 -16.26 -25.64
N GLY A 34 7.73 -16.39 -24.34
CA GLY A 34 8.99 -15.94 -23.72
C GLY A 34 8.79 -14.83 -22.68
N VAL A 35 7.62 -14.18 -22.66
CA VAL A 35 7.32 -13.05 -21.74
C VAL A 35 6.34 -13.41 -20.62
N GLN A 36 6.01 -14.68 -20.41
CA GLN A 36 4.90 -15.12 -19.55
C GLN A 36 5.02 -14.64 -18.10
N VAL A 37 6.24 -14.56 -17.55
CA VAL A 37 6.46 -14.06 -16.18
C VAL A 37 6.22 -12.55 -16.02
N LEU A 38 6.13 -11.83 -17.14
CA LEU A 38 5.81 -10.41 -17.25
C LEU A 38 4.35 -10.18 -17.70
N SER A 39 3.59 -11.25 -17.92
CA SER A 39 2.19 -11.23 -18.36
C SER A 39 1.22 -11.57 -17.22
N SER A 40 -0.02 -11.08 -17.32
CA SER A 40 -1.16 -11.54 -16.53
C SER A 40 -1.72 -12.87 -17.08
N ASP A 41 -2.61 -13.49 -16.30
CA ASP A 41 -3.25 -14.77 -16.65
C ASP A 41 -4.06 -14.71 -17.97
N ASP A 42 -4.50 -13.52 -18.37
CA ASP A 42 -5.21 -13.27 -19.63
C ASP A 42 -4.27 -13.07 -20.84
N GLY A 43 -2.95 -13.19 -20.65
CA GLY A 43 -1.92 -13.02 -21.68
C GLY A 43 -1.55 -11.57 -22.00
N GLY A 44 -2.19 -10.59 -21.37
CA GLY A 44 -1.78 -9.17 -21.45
C GLY A 44 -0.56 -8.86 -20.57
N PRO A 45 0.03 -7.66 -20.67
CA PRO A 45 1.13 -7.27 -19.79
C PRO A 45 0.62 -7.01 -18.37
N LEU A 46 1.41 -7.38 -17.36
CA LEU A 46 1.13 -6.96 -15.98
C LEU A 46 1.14 -5.42 -15.88
N SER A 47 0.33 -4.85 -15.00
CA SER A 47 0.37 -3.40 -14.74
C SER A 47 1.77 -2.92 -14.33
N ARG A 48 2.53 -3.77 -13.63
CA ARG A 48 3.94 -3.49 -13.27
C ARG A 48 4.89 -3.56 -14.46
N THR A 49 4.67 -4.46 -15.41
CA THR A 49 5.45 -4.52 -16.67
C THR A 49 5.29 -3.23 -17.44
N VAL A 50 4.05 -2.71 -17.53
CA VAL A 50 3.80 -1.40 -18.14
C VAL A 50 4.54 -0.29 -17.38
N LYS A 51 4.32 -0.18 -16.07
CA LYS A 51 4.86 0.91 -15.24
C LYS A 51 6.38 0.89 -15.07
N ARG A 52 7.02 -0.29 -15.06
CA ARG A 52 8.45 -0.45 -14.70
C ARG A 52 9.35 -0.76 -15.89
N ILE A 53 8.80 -1.24 -17.01
CA ILE A 53 9.57 -1.57 -18.21
C ILE A 53 9.06 -0.73 -19.39
N LEU A 54 7.80 -0.90 -19.78
CA LEU A 54 7.33 -0.33 -21.05
C LEU A 54 7.35 1.20 -21.03
N ASP A 55 6.80 1.83 -20.01
CA ASP A 55 6.69 3.28 -19.94
C ASP A 55 8.07 3.96 -19.78
N PRO A 56 8.92 3.56 -18.82
CA PRO A 56 10.20 4.22 -18.60
C PRO A 56 11.32 3.80 -19.56
N LEU A 57 11.39 2.53 -19.97
CA LEU A 57 12.57 1.97 -20.65
C LEU A 57 12.36 1.73 -22.15
N VAL A 58 11.15 1.32 -22.54
CA VAL A 58 10.82 1.03 -23.95
C VAL A 58 10.28 2.28 -24.64
N LEU A 59 9.11 2.76 -24.22
CA LEU A 59 8.46 3.95 -24.75
C LEU A 59 9.16 5.25 -24.32
N ARG A 60 9.84 5.22 -23.17
CA ARG A 60 10.60 6.35 -22.59
C ARG A 60 9.75 7.63 -22.55
N LEU A 61 8.61 7.58 -21.84
CA LEU A 61 7.57 8.64 -21.87
C LEU A 61 8.09 10.05 -21.55
N ARG A 62 9.18 10.19 -20.78
CA ARG A 62 9.81 11.49 -20.52
C ARG A 62 10.41 12.13 -21.77
N ALA A 63 10.99 11.32 -22.66
CA ALA A 63 11.55 11.78 -23.92
C ALA A 63 10.51 11.78 -25.05
N ASN A 64 9.47 10.94 -24.93
CA ASN A 64 8.41 10.79 -25.93
C ASN A 64 7.02 11.00 -25.31
N PRO A 65 6.66 12.22 -24.89
CA PRO A 65 5.39 12.51 -24.23
C PRO A 65 4.16 12.21 -25.10
N GLN A 66 4.31 12.17 -26.42
CA GLN A 66 3.23 11.78 -27.34
C GLN A 66 2.71 10.35 -27.09
N TYR A 67 3.50 9.48 -26.44
CA TYR A 67 3.07 8.13 -26.07
C TYR A 67 2.31 8.05 -24.74
N SER A 68 2.21 9.14 -23.98
CA SER A 68 1.57 9.15 -22.65
C SER A 68 0.08 9.51 -22.69
N THR A 69 -0.44 9.97 -23.82
CA THR A 69 -1.86 10.35 -23.92
C THR A 69 -2.78 9.13 -23.78
N PRO A 70 -3.93 9.24 -23.11
CA PRO A 70 -4.85 8.11 -22.92
C PRO A 70 -5.38 7.53 -24.25
N VAL A 71 -5.54 8.39 -25.25
CA VAL A 71 -5.92 8.06 -26.63
C VAL A 71 -4.83 8.61 -27.54
N VAL A 72 -4.35 7.77 -28.45
CA VAL A 72 -3.26 8.09 -29.40
C VAL A 72 -3.79 8.06 -30.83
N SER A 73 -3.20 8.88 -31.71
CA SER A 73 -3.53 8.83 -33.15
C SER A 73 -3.11 7.47 -33.73
N ALA A 74 -3.62 7.13 -34.92
CA ALA A 74 -3.29 5.87 -35.55
C ALA A 74 -1.79 5.75 -35.89
N GLU A 75 -1.16 6.86 -36.26
CA GLU A 75 0.28 6.95 -36.56
C GLU A 75 1.11 6.64 -35.31
N ILE A 76 0.79 7.30 -34.20
CA ILE A 76 1.45 7.08 -32.91
C ILE A 76 1.18 5.66 -32.40
N ALA A 77 -0.04 5.14 -32.56
CA ALA A 77 -0.37 3.77 -32.21
C ALA A 77 0.48 2.75 -32.99
N ALA A 78 0.68 2.99 -34.29
CA ALA A 78 1.51 2.13 -35.15
C ALA A 78 3.00 2.22 -34.79
N GLU A 79 3.48 3.39 -34.39
CA GLU A 79 4.84 3.59 -33.88
C GLU A 79 5.07 2.86 -32.56
N MET A 80 4.21 3.08 -31.56
CA MET A 80 4.27 2.38 -30.27
C MET A 80 4.26 0.86 -30.44
N TYR A 81 3.38 0.35 -31.30
CA TYR A 81 3.28 -1.08 -31.60
C TYR A 81 4.60 -1.64 -32.17
N ARG A 82 5.18 -0.97 -33.16
CA ARG A 82 6.47 -1.37 -33.75
C ARG A 82 7.62 -1.29 -32.74
N LEU A 83 7.63 -0.25 -31.91
CA LEU A 83 8.68 -0.03 -30.91
C LEU A 83 8.68 -1.16 -29.86
N ILE A 84 7.50 -1.54 -29.35
CA ILE A 84 7.38 -2.66 -28.41
C ILE A 84 7.81 -3.98 -29.07
N LEU A 85 7.38 -4.25 -30.30
CA LEU A 85 7.78 -5.45 -31.02
C LEU A 85 9.28 -5.50 -31.32
N ALA A 86 9.91 -4.37 -31.58
CA ALA A 86 11.35 -4.29 -31.81
C ALA A 86 12.17 -4.66 -30.56
N GLN A 87 11.57 -4.58 -29.37
CA GLN A 87 12.20 -4.98 -28.10
C GLN A 87 11.91 -6.44 -27.72
N ARG A 88 11.41 -7.27 -28.64
CA ARG A 88 11.01 -8.65 -28.34
C ARG A 88 12.12 -9.44 -27.66
N ASP A 89 13.31 -9.45 -28.25
CA ASP A 89 14.42 -10.27 -27.75
C ASP A 89 14.87 -9.78 -26.37
N GLN A 90 14.93 -8.46 -26.16
CA GLN A 90 15.24 -7.86 -24.86
C GLN A 90 14.16 -8.19 -23.81
N LEU A 91 12.88 -8.17 -24.17
CA LEU A 91 11.79 -8.51 -23.26
C LEU A 91 11.78 -10.00 -22.90
N CYS A 92 12.10 -10.89 -23.83
CA CYS A 92 12.29 -12.31 -23.57
C CYS A 92 13.50 -12.56 -22.65
N ALA A 93 14.64 -11.94 -22.94
CA ALA A 93 15.82 -12.02 -22.09
C ALA A 93 15.55 -11.43 -20.68
N THR A 94 14.76 -10.35 -20.58
CA THR A 94 14.31 -9.76 -19.30
C THR A 94 13.52 -10.77 -18.48
N ALA A 95 12.59 -11.48 -19.11
CA ALA A 95 11.81 -12.53 -18.48
C ALA A 95 12.70 -13.70 -18.00
N SER A 96 13.68 -14.13 -18.81
CA SER A 96 14.67 -15.13 -18.44
C SER A 96 15.52 -14.69 -17.24
N TRP A 97 16.03 -13.45 -17.24
CA TRP A 97 16.76 -12.87 -16.12
C TRP A 97 15.91 -12.82 -14.84
N PHE A 98 14.63 -12.50 -14.94
CA PHE A 98 13.73 -12.48 -13.79
C PHE A 98 13.57 -13.87 -13.16
N ALA A 99 13.54 -14.94 -13.97
CA ALA A 99 13.54 -16.30 -13.46
C ALA A 99 14.84 -16.61 -12.68
N VAL A 100 15.99 -16.23 -13.22
CA VAL A 100 17.30 -16.39 -12.55
C VAL A 100 17.36 -15.62 -11.22
N LEU A 101 16.95 -14.35 -11.22
CA LEU A 101 16.92 -13.53 -9.99
C LEU A 101 15.93 -14.08 -8.97
N LYS A 102 14.79 -14.65 -9.38
CA LYS A 102 13.85 -15.31 -8.46
C LYS A 102 14.46 -16.56 -7.80
N LEU A 103 15.23 -17.35 -8.54
CA LEU A 103 15.92 -18.53 -7.99
C LEU A 103 17.00 -18.10 -6.99
N ALA A 104 17.83 -17.12 -7.36
CA ALA A 104 18.85 -16.57 -6.48
C ALA A 104 18.24 -15.92 -5.22
N ARG A 105 17.11 -15.21 -5.35
CA ARG A 105 16.36 -14.63 -4.21
C ARG A 105 15.94 -15.71 -3.20
N ARG A 106 15.42 -16.84 -3.70
CA ARG A 106 15.03 -17.97 -2.85
C ARG A 106 16.23 -18.60 -2.16
N LYS A 107 17.34 -18.79 -2.89
CA LYS A 107 18.60 -19.34 -2.36
C LYS A 107 19.18 -18.46 -1.24
N LEU A 108 19.15 -17.13 -1.42
CA LEU A 108 19.59 -16.14 -0.43
C LEU A 108 18.55 -15.90 0.69
N ARG A 109 17.40 -16.57 0.67
CA ARG A 109 16.30 -16.42 1.64
C ARG A 109 15.80 -14.98 1.79
N LEU A 110 15.83 -14.19 0.71
CA LEU A 110 15.39 -12.80 0.70
C LEU A 110 13.86 -12.71 0.62
N THR A 111 13.22 -12.23 1.69
CA THR A 111 11.75 -12.16 1.82
C THR A 111 11.20 -10.74 1.67
N THR A 112 12.05 -9.71 1.70
CA THR A 112 11.68 -8.27 1.67
C THR A 112 11.50 -7.73 0.24
N GLY A 113 10.60 -6.76 0.08
CA GLY A 113 10.36 -6.03 -1.19
C GLY A 113 9.62 -6.81 -2.28
N ASN A 114 8.82 -6.11 -3.10
CA ASN A 114 8.12 -6.73 -4.23
C ASN A 114 9.12 -7.03 -5.37
N ALA A 115 9.30 -8.32 -5.70
CA ALA A 115 10.25 -8.74 -6.72
C ALA A 115 9.99 -8.11 -8.09
N GLN A 116 8.73 -7.90 -8.47
CA GLN A 116 8.40 -7.29 -9.76
C GLN A 116 8.73 -5.79 -9.79
N GLU A 117 8.59 -5.09 -8.67
CA GLU A 117 8.94 -3.66 -8.61
C GLU A 117 10.45 -3.47 -8.62
N LEU A 118 11.17 -4.29 -7.86
CA LEU A 118 12.61 -4.17 -7.70
C LEU A 118 13.40 -4.69 -8.89
N TYR A 119 13.00 -5.84 -9.45
CA TYR A 119 13.88 -6.57 -10.36
C TYR A 119 13.52 -6.33 -11.82
N PHE A 120 12.31 -5.87 -12.16
CA PHE A 120 11.93 -5.67 -13.56
C PHE A 120 12.83 -4.68 -14.31
N PRO A 121 13.14 -3.47 -13.77
CA PRO A 121 14.06 -2.56 -14.44
C PRO A 121 15.46 -3.15 -14.60
N ILE A 122 15.95 -3.82 -13.55
CA ILE A 122 17.29 -4.41 -13.50
C ILE A 122 17.41 -5.57 -14.47
N CYS A 123 16.40 -6.44 -14.57
CA CYS A 123 16.36 -7.52 -15.55
C CYS A 123 16.36 -6.96 -16.98
N PHE A 124 15.71 -5.82 -17.22
CA PHE A 124 15.73 -5.18 -18.53
C PHE A 124 17.10 -4.59 -18.84
N GLU A 125 17.74 -3.94 -17.87
CA GLU A 125 19.12 -3.46 -18.01
C GLU A 125 20.09 -4.61 -18.28
N LEU A 126 19.95 -5.75 -17.58
CA LEU A 126 20.74 -6.95 -17.82
C LEU A 126 20.48 -7.53 -19.21
N ALA A 127 19.22 -7.56 -19.66
CA ALA A 127 18.90 -8.00 -21.01
C ALA A 127 19.55 -7.11 -22.08
N VAL A 128 19.56 -5.78 -21.87
CA VAL A 128 20.19 -4.83 -22.80
C VAL A 128 21.72 -4.93 -22.77
N THR A 129 22.32 -5.08 -21.59
CA THR A 129 23.79 -5.03 -21.42
C THR A 129 24.47 -6.38 -21.59
N LYS A 130 23.78 -7.49 -21.28
CA LYS A 130 24.33 -8.84 -21.26
C LYS A 130 23.60 -9.85 -22.16
N GLY A 131 22.44 -9.49 -22.71
CA GLY A 131 21.62 -10.43 -23.48
C GLY A 131 20.92 -11.46 -22.60
N GLU A 132 20.66 -12.65 -23.12
CA GLU A 132 20.01 -13.74 -22.38
C GLU A 132 20.94 -14.33 -21.29
N PRO A 133 20.44 -14.67 -20.07
CA PRO A 133 21.29 -15.24 -19.03
C PRO A 133 21.88 -16.60 -19.47
N VAL A 134 23.17 -16.80 -19.22
CA VAL A 134 23.88 -18.06 -19.53
C VAL A 134 24.13 -18.91 -18.28
N GLN A 135 24.46 -20.19 -18.46
CA GLN A 135 24.87 -21.06 -17.36
C GLN A 135 26.12 -20.48 -16.67
N GLY A 136 25.97 -20.04 -15.42
CA GLY A 136 27.02 -19.36 -14.65
C GLY A 136 26.59 -18.00 -14.09
N ASP A 137 25.54 -17.39 -14.64
CA ASP A 137 25.03 -16.08 -14.19
C ASP A 137 24.34 -16.08 -12.82
N SER A 138 24.29 -17.23 -12.14
CA SER A 138 23.86 -17.30 -10.74
C SER A 138 24.72 -16.40 -9.84
N GLY A 139 26.03 -16.28 -10.13
CA GLY A 139 26.92 -15.38 -9.38
C GLY A 139 26.57 -13.91 -9.60
N THR A 140 26.32 -13.51 -10.85
CA THR A 140 25.84 -12.17 -11.24
C THR A 140 24.55 -11.83 -10.50
N ALA A 141 23.56 -12.72 -10.55
CA ALA A 141 22.27 -12.52 -9.91
C ALA A 141 22.39 -12.40 -8.38
N GLU A 142 23.21 -13.24 -7.74
CA GLU A 142 23.45 -13.14 -6.31
C GLU A 142 24.14 -11.83 -5.92
N THR A 143 25.15 -11.37 -6.67
CA THR A 143 25.83 -10.09 -6.41
C THR A 143 24.88 -8.90 -6.55
N ILE A 144 24.05 -8.88 -7.61
CA ILE A 144 23.04 -7.85 -7.81
C ILE A 144 22.04 -7.84 -6.66
N LEU A 145 21.53 -9.02 -6.27
CA LEU A 145 20.61 -9.13 -5.15
C LEU A 145 21.26 -8.70 -3.83
N ARG A 146 22.53 -9.02 -3.59
CA ARG A 146 23.28 -8.50 -2.43
C ARG A 146 23.50 -6.99 -2.51
N GLY A 147 23.68 -6.38 -3.69
CA GLY A 147 23.75 -4.93 -3.82
C GLY A 147 22.41 -4.24 -3.52
N ILE A 148 21.30 -4.81 -4.02
CA ILE A 148 19.95 -4.31 -3.78
C ILE A 148 19.57 -4.42 -2.31
N HIS A 149 19.87 -5.55 -1.67
CA HIS A 149 19.39 -5.89 -0.32
C HIS A 149 20.44 -5.77 0.80
N GLY A 150 21.73 -5.78 0.47
CA GLY A 150 22.82 -5.94 1.45
C GLY A 150 23.40 -4.63 1.99
N ASP A 151 23.59 -3.61 1.14
CA ASP A 151 24.24 -2.35 1.56
C ASP A 151 23.26 -1.28 2.07
N ARG A 152 21.98 -1.39 1.73
CA ARG A 152 20.99 -0.33 1.99
C ARG A 152 20.31 -0.46 3.35
N ASP A 153 19.86 -1.66 3.72
CA ASP A 153 19.12 -1.90 4.97
C ASP A 153 20.04 -1.91 6.20
N ARG A 154 21.27 -2.45 6.08
CA ARG A 154 22.20 -2.59 7.21
C ARG A 154 22.85 -1.26 7.57
N THR A 155 23.34 -0.52 6.58
CA THR A 155 24.01 0.77 6.79
C THR A 155 23.07 1.82 7.35
N ALA A 156 21.83 1.93 6.85
CA ALA A 156 20.89 2.94 7.35
C ALA A 156 20.45 2.69 8.79
N ILE A 157 20.19 1.42 9.15
CA ILE A 157 19.86 1.05 10.54
C ILE A 157 21.07 1.27 11.46
N GLU A 158 22.29 0.98 10.99
CA GLU A 158 23.52 1.25 11.75
C GLU A 158 23.77 2.75 11.95
N VAL A 159 23.54 3.56 10.92
CA VAL A 159 23.63 5.04 11.02
C VAL A 159 22.57 5.57 11.98
N LEU A 160 21.33 5.06 11.92
CA LEU A 160 20.28 5.38 12.90
C LEU A 160 20.71 5.01 14.32
N ASN A 161 21.18 3.78 14.53
CA ASN A 161 21.62 3.32 15.85
C ASN A 161 22.79 4.17 16.38
N ARG A 162 23.72 4.59 15.52
CA ARG A 162 24.82 5.49 15.90
C ARG A 162 24.33 6.90 16.23
N HIS A 163 23.39 7.42 15.44
CA HIS A 163 22.82 8.75 15.65
C HIS A 163 22.08 8.84 16.99
N VAL A 164 21.29 7.82 17.34
CA VAL A 164 20.49 7.79 18.57
C VAL A 164 21.28 7.31 19.79
N ALA A 165 22.52 6.86 19.62
CA ALA A 165 23.44 6.56 20.72
C ALA A 165 24.06 7.83 21.34
N ASP A 166 23.94 8.99 20.68
CA ASP A 166 24.35 10.28 21.25
C ASP A 166 23.21 10.86 22.11
N ASP A 167 23.45 10.96 23.43
CA ASP A 167 22.50 11.52 24.39
C ASP A 167 22.09 12.97 24.06
N LYS A 168 22.95 13.76 23.41
CA LYS A 168 22.61 15.13 22.99
C LYS A 168 21.56 15.12 21.87
N VAL A 169 21.63 14.16 20.96
CA VAL A 169 20.64 13.96 19.89
C VAL A 169 19.30 13.57 20.52
N VAL A 170 19.30 12.54 21.37
CA VAL A 170 18.07 12.09 22.07
C VAL A 170 17.47 13.21 22.90
N GLY A 171 18.29 13.98 23.62
CA GLY A 171 17.84 15.14 24.39
C GLY A 171 17.23 16.25 23.52
N THR A 172 17.75 16.47 22.31
CA THR A 172 17.22 17.45 21.36
C THR A 172 15.86 17.03 20.81
N LEU A 173 15.76 15.80 20.33
CA LEU A 173 14.49 15.22 19.85
C LEU A 173 13.44 15.18 20.97
N THR A 174 13.85 14.89 22.20
CA THR A 174 12.95 14.88 23.36
C THR A 174 12.41 16.29 23.66
N ARG A 175 13.25 17.32 23.58
CA ARG A 175 12.78 18.71 23.76
C ARG A 175 11.81 19.13 22.66
N GLN A 176 12.10 18.79 21.40
CA GLN A 176 11.18 19.04 20.28
C GLN A 176 9.84 18.35 20.53
N LEU A 177 9.86 17.05 20.87
CA LEU A 177 8.65 16.27 21.15
C LEU A 177 7.83 16.92 22.27
N GLN A 178 8.46 17.29 23.39
CA GLN A 178 7.75 17.89 24.52
C GLN A 178 7.16 19.26 24.20
N ALA A 179 7.82 20.05 23.33
CA ALA A 179 7.28 21.32 22.85
C ALA A 179 6.08 21.07 21.92
N SER A 180 6.29 20.37 20.80
CA SER A 180 5.25 20.13 19.78
C SER A 180 4.04 19.35 20.33
N TRP A 181 4.24 18.47 21.32
CA TRP A 181 3.13 17.72 21.93
C TRP A 181 2.14 18.64 22.64
N ARG A 182 2.62 19.75 23.21
CA ARG A 182 1.79 20.73 23.92
C ARG A 182 1.02 21.64 22.99
N ASP A 183 1.37 21.73 21.72
CA ASP A 183 0.71 22.65 20.78
C ASP A 183 -0.56 22.04 20.15
N VAL A 184 -0.67 20.71 20.11
CA VAL A 184 -1.85 20.03 19.56
C VAL A 184 -3.01 20.12 20.54
N ARG A 185 -4.06 20.84 20.13
CA ARG A 185 -5.29 21.03 20.90
C ARG A 185 -6.51 20.87 19.99
N PRO A 186 -7.54 20.13 20.41
CA PRO A 186 -8.76 20.06 19.65
C PRO A 186 -9.50 21.39 19.67
N THR A 187 -10.20 21.69 18.58
CA THR A 187 -11.16 22.79 18.51
C THR A 187 -12.56 22.32 18.94
N ALA A 188 -13.48 23.26 19.13
CA ALA A 188 -14.86 22.99 19.51
C ALA A 188 -15.78 22.57 18.35
N ALA A 189 -15.22 22.13 17.21
CA ALA A 189 -16.01 21.73 16.05
C ALA A 189 -16.87 20.48 16.33
N ILE A 190 -18.06 20.46 15.73
CA ILE A 190 -19.04 19.37 15.84
C ILE A 190 -18.64 18.23 14.89
N THR A 191 -18.67 16.99 15.37
CA THR A 191 -18.18 15.80 14.64
C THR A 191 -19.24 15.10 13.79
N ASP A 192 -20.52 15.28 14.12
CA ASP A 192 -21.63 14.51 13.51
C ASP A 192 -21.76 14.69 11.99
N PRO A 193 -21.60 15.91 11.40
CA PRO A 193 -21.67 16.09 9.95
C PRO A 193 -20.62 15.27 9.20
N PHE A 194 -19.41 15.17 9.76
CA PHE A 194 -18.33 14.38 9.18
C PHE A 194 -18.70 12.88 9.17
N LEU A 195 -19.18 12.35 10.29
CA LEU A 195 -19.57 10.94 10.41
C LEU A 195 -20.76 10.60 9.50
N ALA A 196 -21.71 11.53 9.34
CA ALA A 196 -22.79 11.40 8.37
C ALA A 196 -22.27 11.33 6.93
N GLY A 197 -21.33 12.21 6.56
CA GLY A 197 -20.70 12.24 5.23
C GLY A 197 -19.94 10.94 4.88
N LEU A 198 -19.38 10.25 5.88
CA LEU A 198 -18.76 8.94 5.67
C LEU A 198 -19.74 7.89 5.11
N SER A 199 -21.05 8.03 5.35
CA SER A 199 -22.06 7.13 4.78
C SER A 199 -22.07 7.18 3.26
N THR A 200 -21.87 8.37 2.67
CA THR A 200 -21.73 8.54 1.21
C THR A 200 -20.37 8.03 0.73
N VAL A 201 -19.30 8.37 1.45
CA VAL A 201 -17.93 8.00 1.07
C VAL A 201 -17.70 6.48 1.09
N LEU A 202 -18.29 5.78 2.05
CA LEU A 202 -18.18 4.33 2.24
C LEU A 202 -19.38 3.55 1.67
N GLY A 203 -20.32 4.23 1.03
CA GLY A 203 -21.51 3.67 0.36
C GLY A 203 -21.24 3.03 -1.00
N ASP A 204 -22.26 2.59 -1.72
CA ASP A 204 -22.12 2.16 -3.13
C ASP A 204 -22.12 3.37 -4.09
N ALA A 205 -21.73 3.16 -5.34
CA ALA A 205 -21.87 4.14 -6.43
C ALA A 205 -22.12 3.33 -7.70
N GLY A 206 -23.36 3.35 -8.17
CA GLY A 206 -23.85 2.61 -9.34
C GLY A 206 -23.56 3.29 -10.67
N GLY A 207 -23.05 4.53 -10.69
CA GLY A 207 -22.74 5.25 -11.92
C GLY A 207 -21.82 6.47 -11.75
N HIS A 208 -21.42 7.08 -12.87
CA HIS A 208 -20.44 8.17 -12.92
C HIS A 208 -20.79 9.37 -12.04
N ASN A 209 -22.07 9.77 -12.03
CA ASN A 209 -22.55 10.90 -11.22
C ASN A 209 -22.42 10.62 -9.71
N GLU A 210 -22.68 9.39 -9.29
CA GLU A 210 -22.56 8.97 -7.89
C GLU A 210 -21.09 8.86 -7.48
N SER A 211 -20.21 8.36 -8.35
CA SER A 211 -18.76 8.38 -8.12
C SER A 211 -18.23 9.81 -7.98
N ALA A 212 -18.66 10.73 -8.84
CA ALA A 212 -18.28 12.13 -8.75
C ALA A 212 -18.83 12.80 -7.47
N ALA A 213 -20.06 12.48 -7.07
CA ALA A 213 -20.63 12.94 -5.80
C ALA A 213 -19.83 12.42 -4.60
N ARG A 214 -19.46 11.13 -4.60
CA ARG A 214 -18.63 10.52 -3.57
C ARG A 214 -17.28 11.23 -3.45
N GLN A 215 -16.60 11.48 -4.57
CA GLN A 215 -15.32 12.19 -4.57
C GLN A 215 -15.46 13.61 -4.00
N ARG A 216 -16.52 14.35 -4.37
CA ARG A 216 -16.76 15.69 -3.81
C ARG A 216 -16.98 15.66 -2.30
N VAL A 217 -17.77 14.70 -1.79
CA VAL A 217 -17.95 14.53 -0.35
C VAL A 217 -16.61 14.18 0.32
N TRP A 218 -15.82 13.28 -0.27
CA TRP A 218 -14.51 12.94 0.27
C TRP A 218 -13.58 14.14 0.36
N THR A 219 -13.48 14.95 -0.70
CA THR A 219 -12.71 16.21 -0.67
C THR A 219 -13.17 17.15 0.43
N ALA A 220 -14.49 17.27 0.67
CA ALA A 220 -15.00 18.08 1.77
C ALA A 220 -14.64 17.50 3.16
N LEU A 221 -14.71 16.18 3.33
CA LEU A 221 -14.33 15.52 4.58
C LEU A 221 -12.83 15.62 4.87
N VAL A 222 -11.98 15.56 3.85
CA VAL A 222 -10.53 15.77 3.98
C VAL A 222 -10.22 17.16 4.55
N ALA A 223 -10.94 18.18 4.10
CA ALA A 223 -10.77 19.56 4.57
C ALA A 223 -11.47 19.86 5.92
N ASP A 224 -12.19 18.89 6.49
CA ASP A 224 -12.88 19.06 7.76
C ASP A 224 -11.90 18.92 8.93
N ALA A 225 -12.08 19.70 10.01
CA ALA A 225 -11.22 19.63 11.19
C ALA A 225 -11.49 18.39 12.07
N THR A 226 -12.54 17.63 11.81
CA THR A 226 -12.97 16.49 12.62
C THR A 226 -11.89 15.42 12.77
N PRO A 227 -11.21 14.95 11.70
CA PRO A 227 -10.12 13.98 11.84
C PRO A 227 -9.03 14.46 12.79
N TYR A 228 -8.56 15.70 12.61
CA TYR A 228 -7.59 16.33 13.50
C TYR A 228 -8.10 16.34 14.95
N ASN A 229 -9.32 16.84 15.16
CA ASN A 229 -9.91 17.01 16.50
C ASN A 229 -10.07 15.69 17.23
N LEU A 230 -10.52 14.63 16.56
CA LEU A 230 -10.68 13.30 17.16
C LEU A 230 -9.32 12.73 17.61
N GLY A 231 -8.27 12.87 16.80
CA GLY A 231 -6.93 12.43 17.22
C GLY A 231 -6.33 13.28 18.34
N ALA A 232 -6.62 14.59 18.37
CA ALA A 232 -6.18 15.50 19.42
C ALA A 232 -6.93 15.28 20.76
N ARG A 233 -8.25 15.00 20.72
CA ARG A 233 -9.09 14.74 21.91
C ARG A 233 -8.60 13.54 22.72
N ALA A 234 -7.93 12.57 22.10
CA ALA A 234 -7.32 11.43 22.79
C ALA A 234 -6.27 11.83 23.84
N ARG A 235 -5.77 13.08 23.81
CA ARG A 235 -4.80 13.62 24.78
C ARG A 235 -5.47 14.35 25.96
N ALA A 236 -6.77 14.62 25.89
CA ALA A 236 -7.48 15.29 26.95
C ALA A 236 -7.54 14.42 28.22
N PRO A 237 -7.56 14.99 29.43
CA PRO A 237 -7.66 14.21 30.68
C PRO A 237 -8.84 13.25 30.71
N ILE A 238 -9.94 13.64 30.08
CA ILE A 238 -11.14 12.82 29.87
C ILE A 238 -11.44 12.89 28.36
N PRO A 239 -10.91 11.94 27.55
CA PRO A 239 -11.15 11.94 26.12
C PRO A 239 -12.63 11.71 25.80
N ASP A 240 -13.24 12.68 25.13
CA ASP A 240 -14.57 12.53 24.53
C ASP A 240 -14.42 12.02 23.09
N LEU A 241 -14.50 10.70 22.95
CA LEU A 241 -14.26 9.99 21.70
C LEU A 241 -15.38 8.98 21.42
N PRO A 242 -15.80 8.83 20.14
CA PRO A 242 -16.82 7.84 19.77
C PRO A 242 -16.33 6.39 19.90
N TRP A 243 -15.02 6.16 20.03
CA TRP A 243 -14.43 4.83 20.17
C TRP A 243 -13.33 4.81 21.24
N SER A 244 -13.16 3.66 21.87
CA SER A 244 -12.05 3.37 22.79
C SER A 244 -10.77 3.04 22.01
N PHE A 245 -9.76 3.91 22.09
CA PHE A 245 -8.44 3.67 21.47
C PHE A 245 -7.75 2.41 21.99
N ILE A 246 -8.06 2.02 23.24
CA ILE A 246 -7.53 0.82 23.88
C ILE A 246 -8.15 -0.44 23.27
N ASP A 247 -9.48 -0.46 23.13
CA ASP A 247 -10.20 -1.64 22.63
C ASP A 247 -9.89 -1.90 21.16
N ILE A 248 -9.89 -0.84 20.34
CA ILE A 248 -9.53 -0.89 18.93
C ILE A 248 -8.02 -1.08 18.71
N GLY A 249 -7.22 -0.94 19.77
CA GLY A 249 -5.82 -1.35 19.80
C GLY A 249 -4.82 -0.37 19.20
N LEU A 250 -5.16 0.92 19.16
CA LEU A 250 -4.26 1.98 18.73
C LEU A 250 -3.28 2.42 19.83
N SER A 251 -3.72 2.39 21.09
CA SER A 251 -2.90 2.69 22.26
C SER A 251 -3.16 1.67 23.38
N ALA A 252 -2.21 1.49 24.29
CA ALA A 252 -2.43 0.75 25.54
C ALA A 252 -2.94 1.63 26.69
N VAL A 253 -2.86 2.96 26.56
CA VAL A 253 -3.20 3.90 27.62
C VAL A 253 -3.97 5.10 27.07
N LEU A 254 -4.89 5.63 27.89
CA LEU A 254 -5.53 6.92 27.73
C LEU A 254 -5.48 7.70 29.05
N PRO A 255 -5.32 9.04 29.04
CA PRO A 255 -5.03 9.89 27.88
C PRO A 255 -3.73 9.52 27.18
N LEU A 256 -3.59 9.84 25.89
CA LEU A 256 -2.36 9.60 25.16
C LEU A 256 -1.21 10.40 25.80
N LEU A 257 -0.10 9.71 26.01
CA LEU A 257 1.16 10.28 26.48
C LEU A 257 2.11 10.46 25.29
N PRO A 258 3.02 11.47 25.35
CA PRO A 258 4.05 11.59 24.33
C PRO A 258 4.86 10.29 24.25
N PRO A 259 5.02 9.68 23.06
CA PRO A 259 5.77 8.45 22.93
C PRO A 259 7.25 8.71 23.24
N PRO A 260 8.00 7.74 23.78
CA PRO A 260 9.43 7.92 23.99
C PRO A 260 10.14 8.17 22.66
N VAL A 261 11.22 8.96 22.68
CA VAL A 261 12.08 9.11 21.48
C VAL A 261 12.73 7.77 21.15
N HIS A 262 13.29 7.11 22.17
CA HIS A 262 13.99 5.83 22.04
C HIS A 262 13.61 4.88 23.17
N GLY A 263 13.55 3.58 22.87
CA GLY A 263 13.10 2.55 23.82
C GLY A 263 11.59 2.58 24.07
N GLY A 264 11.11 1.73 24.97
CA GLY A 264 9.68 1.60 25.30
C GLY A 264 9.26 0.13 25.45
N ALA A 265 8.29 -0.12 26.32
CA ALA A 265 7.85 -1.49 26.63
C ALA A 265 6.75 -2.00 25.67
N ASP A 266 5.97 -1.09 25.07
CA ASP A 266 4.85 -1.45 24.18
C ASP A 266 5.08 -0.94 22.76
N THR A 267 5.70 -1.79 21.93
CA THR A 267 5.90 -1.55 20.50
C THR A 267 4.77 -2.10 19.62
N ASP A 268 3.83 -2.85 20.21
CA ASP A 268 2.79 -3.54 19.47
C ASP A 268 1.69 -2.57 19.06
N ARG A 269 1.38 -1.61 19.94
CA ARG A 269 0.40 -0.54 19.70
C ARG A 269 1.00 0.58 18.84
N PRO A 270 0.37 0.92 17.70
CA PRO A 270 0.93 1.91 16.78
C PRO A 270 1.28 3.26 17.42
N LEU A 271 0.42 3.78 18.30
CA LEU A 271 0.62 5.10 18.90
C LEU A 271 1.63 5.10 20.06
N ASN A 272 1.92 3.95 20.66
CA ASN A 272 2.92 3.82 21.74
C ASN A 272 4.35 3.61 21.22
N ARG A 273 4.52 3.29 19.92
CA ARG A 273 5.84 3.10 19.32
C ARG A 273 6.70 4.34 19.45
N SER A 274 7.96 4.12 19.83
CA SER A 274 8.96 5.16 19.91
C SER A 274 9.25 5.80 18.56
N VAL A 275 9.73 7.04 18.56
CA VAL A 275 10.16 7.74 17.32
C VAL A 275 11.17 6.89 16.57
N VAL A 276 12.17 6.35 17.26
CA VAL A 276 13.21 5.50 16.64
C VAL A 276 12.64 4.20 16.05
N ASP A 277 11.66 3.58 16.69
CA ASP A 277 11.04 2.37 16.14
C ASP A 277 10.21 2.65 14.89
N ARG A 278 9.56 3.83 14.82
CA ARG A 278 8.85 4.28 13.62
C ARG A 278 9.82 4.55 12.47
N VAL A 279 10.90 5.31 12.71
CA VAL A 279 11.96 5.53 11.72
C VAL A 279 12.57 4.21 11.27
N ARG A 280 12.88 3.30 12.19
CA ARG A 280 13.41 1.97 11.86
C ARG A 280 12.43 1.17 11.01
N ALA A 281 11.13 1.23 11.30
CA ALA A 281 10.11 0.58 10.48
C ALA A 281 10.02 1.19 9.08
N THR A 282 10.16 2.52 8.94
CA THR A 282 10.27 3.21 7.65
C THR A 282 11.47 2.70 6.87
N LEU A 283 12.67 2.74 7.46
CA LEU A 283 13.90 2.31 6.78
C LEU A 283 13.83 0.84 6.32
N ARG A 284 13.22 -0.05 7.10
CA ARG A 284 13.01 -1.46 6.71
C ARG A 284 12.05 -1.67 5.53
N ARG A 285 11.19 -0.68 5.24
CA ARG A 285 10.19 -0.75 4.17
C ARG A 285 10.57 0.09 2.95
N ALA A 286 11.49 1.04 3.14
CA ALA A 286 11.94 1.98 2.14
C ALA A 286 12.84 1.27 1.11
N LEU A 287 12.31 1.08 -0.09
CA LEU A 287 13.06 0.51 -1.21
C LEU A 287 13.89 1.58 -1.95
N ASP A 288 13.41 2.82 -1.96
CA ASP A 288 13.98 3.98 -2.66
C ASP A 288 14.54 5.03 -1.66
N ARG A 289 15.53 4.63 -0.85
CA ARG A 289 16.11 5.45 0.23
C ARG A 289 16.67 6.81 -0.22
N ASP A 290 17.05 6.96 -1.49
CA ASP A 290 17.58 8.23 -2.03
C ASP A 290 16.51 9.33 -2.09
N GLU A 291 15.23 8.97 -2.02
CA GLU A 291 14.11 9.91 -1.93
C GLU A 291 13.77 10.27 -0.46
N LEU A 292 14.33 9.55 0.53
CA LEU A 292 14.15 9.89 1.95
C LEU A 292 15.17 10.95 2.41
N PRO A 293 14.78 11.81 3.36
CA PRO A 293 15.71 12.66 4.09
C PRO A 293 16.87 11.89 4.74
N ASP A 294 17.92 12.62 5.12
CA ASP A 294 18.96 12.05 5.96
C ASP A 294 18.41 11.64 7.34
N ILE A 295 19.16 10.81 8.08
CA ILE A 295 18.68 10.26 9.35
C ILE A 295 18.33 11.35 10.38
N PRO A 296 19.14 12.42 10.57
CA PRO A 296 18.77 13.51 11.46
C PRO A 296 17.43 14.16 11.09
N LEU A 297 17.23 14.53 9.82
CA LEU A 297 15.99 15.16 9.38
C LEU A 297 14.81 14.19 9.48
N LEU A 298 14.99 12.93 9.07
CA LEU A 298 13.96 11.90 9.18
C LEU A 298 13.51 11.67 10.63
N CYS A 299 14.44 11.70 11.60
CA CYS A 299 14.11 11.64 13.03
C CYS A 299 13.35 12.88 13.51
N ALA A 300 13.76 14.08 13.09
CA ALA A 300 13.09 15.33 13.47
C ALA A 300 11.66 15.39 12.91
N GLU A 301 11.45 15.02 11.65
CA GLU A 301 10.11 14.95 11.07
C GLU A 301 9.26 13.84 11.70
N GLU A 302 9.87 12.73 12.14
CA GLU A 302 9.13 11.68 12.85
C GLU A 302 8.71 12.12 14.25
N VAL A 303 9.45 13.02 14.89
CA VAL A 303 8.98 13.70 16.11
C VAL A 303 7.72 14.51 15.81
N ASP A 304 7.70 15.27 14.71
CA ASP A 304 6.53 16.05 14.33
C ASP A 304 5.32 15.16 13.99
N ARG A 305 5.52 14.07 13.25
CA ARG A 305 4.48 13.05 13.01
C ARG A 305 4.00 12.44 14.32
N ALA A 306 4.91 12.03 15.21
CA ALA A 306 4.55 11.46 16.51
C ALA A 306 3.74 12.43 17.37
N CYS A 307 4.01 13.73 17.26
CA CYS A 307 3.25 14.80 17.90
C CYS A 307 1.96 15.16 17.19
N ALA A 308 1.72 14.77 15.94
CA ALA A 308 0.48 15.04 15.23
C ALA A 308 -0.69 14.15 15.71
N PRO A 309 -1.96 14.55 15.52
CA PRO A 309 -3.10 13.66 15.73
C PRO A 309 -2.90 12.34 14.99
N TRP A 310 -3.27 11.23 15.62
CA TRP A 310 -3.09 9.87 15.08
C TRP A 310 -1.63 9.46 14.80
N GLY A 311 -0.64 10.30 15.09
CA GLY A 311 0.73 10.07 14.65
C GLY A 311 0.93 10.31 13.15
N LEU A 312 0.09 11.14 12.52
CA LEU A 312 0.02 11.36 11.06
C LEU A 312 -0.14 12.87 10.78
N LEU A 313 0.63 13.44 9.85
CA LEU A 313 0.62 14.88 9.55
C LEU A 313 -0.47 15.25 8.54
N ALA A 314 -0.57 14.56 7.41
CA ALA A 314 -1.46 14.98 6.32
C ALA A 314 -2.96 14.79 6.64
N GLU A 315 -3.76 15.79 6.30
CA GLU A 315 -5.20 15.85 6.60
C GLU A 315 -5.99 14.71 5.93
N ASP A 316 -5.68 14.41 4.67
CA ASP A 316 -6.28 13.31 3.92
C ASP A 316 -5.95 11.93 4.52
N ILE A 317 -4.74 11.79 5.06
CA ILE A 317 -4.28 10.59 5.76
C ILE A 317 -4.98 10.46 7.12
N GLN A 318 -5.17 11.54 7.86
CA GLN A 318 -5.95 11.53 9.11
C GLN A 318 -7.43 11.20 8.83
N ALA A 319 -8.03 11.77 7.78
CA ALA A 319 -9.39 11.43 7.36
C ALA A 319 -9.51 9.93 6.99
N ALA A 320 -8.53 9.39 6.27
CA ALA A 320 -8.49 7.97 5.92
C ALA A 320 -8.32 7.08 7.16
N MET A 321 -7.57 7.53 8.16
CA MET A 321 -7.46 6.85 9.46
C MET A 321 -8.83 6.75 10.13
N VAL A 322 -9.59 7.85 10.20
CA VAL A 322 -10.93 7.85 10.79
C VAL A 322 -11.91 6.96 10.01
N ALA A 323 -11.92 7.04 8.68
CA ALA A 323 -12.74 6.16 7.85
C ALA A 323 -12.42 4.68 8.09
N GLY A 324 -11.14 4.35 8.29
CA GLY A 324 -10.71 3.01 8.64
C GLY A 324 -11.10 2.56 10.05
N VAL A 325 -11.10 3.45 11.04
CA VAL A 325 -11.65 3.16 12.38
C VAL A 325 -13.13 2.83 12.30
N GLU A 326 -13.89 3.63 11.56
CA GLU A 326 -15.33 3.44 11.36
C GLU A 326 -15.67 2.11 10.68
N ILE A 327 -14.84 1.64 9.76
CA ILE A 327 -14.96 0.27 9.23
C ILE A 327 -14.60 -0.75 10.31
N ALA A 328 -13.45 -0.57 10.96
CA ALA A 328 -12.86 -1.57 11.86
C ALA A 328 -13.78 -1.93 13.04
N VAL A 329 -14.48 -0.95 13.62
CA VAL A 329 -15.39 -1.17 14.75
C VAL A 329 -16.64 -1.96 14.39
N GLU A 330 -16.97 -2.08 13.09
CA GLU A 330 -18.12 -2.86 12.61
C GLU A 330 -17.74 -4.28 12.14
N LEU A 331 -16.43 -4.59 12.07
CA LEU A 331 -15.94 -5.89 11.66
C LEU A 331 -15.97 -6.87 12.84
N ALA A 332 -16.97 -7.75 12.79
CA ALA A 332 -17.18 -8.86 13.70
C ALA A 332 -17.33 -10.16 12.89
N PRO A 333 -16.23 -10.71 12.33
CA PRO A 333 -16.28 -11.86 11.42
C PRO A 333 -16.82 -13.13 12.07
N LEU A 334 -16.78 -13.25 13.40
CA LEU A 334 -17.33 -14.39 14.15
C LEU A 334 -18.82 -14.26 14.48
N ASN A 335 -19.37 -13.04 14.50
CA ASN A 335 -20.77 -12.79 14.82
C ASN A 335 -21.59 -12.75 13.52
N GLU A 336 -22.52 -13.69 13.31
CA GLU A 336 -23.35 -13.70 12.09
C GLU A 336 -24.37 -12.58 12.01
N VAL A 337 -24.90 -12.17 13.17
CA VAL A 337 -26.00 -11.22 13.28
C VAL A 337 -25.49 -9.78 13.12
N ALA A 338 -24.17 -9.56 13.22
CA ALA A 338 -23.60 -8.23 13.05
C ALA A 338 -23.85 -7.68 11.64
N THR A 339 -24.56 -6.55 11.57
CA THR A 339 -24.89 -5.80 10.34
C THR A 339 -24.15 -4.46 10.34
N PRO A 340 -23.07 -4.32 9.56
CA PRO A 340 -22.35 -3.04 9.43
C PRO A 340 -23.24 -1.95 8.84
N ARG A 341 -23.09 -0.70 9.31
CA ARG A 341 -23.79 0.47 8.75
C ARG A 341 -23.22 0.84 7.38
N TYR A 342 -21.91 0.72 7.21
CA TYR A 342 -21.25 1.10 5.98
C TYR A 342 -21.25 -0.05 4.98
N ARG A 343 -21.58 0.27 3.73
CA ARG A 343 -21.64 -0.73 2.67
C ARG A 343 -20.28 -1.38 2.41
N LEU A 344 -19.20 -0.59 2.44
CA LEU A 344 -17.83 -1.12 2.33
C LEU A 344 -17.48 -2.08 3.48
N ALA A 345 -17.86 -1.74 4.72
CA ALA A 345 -17.66 -2.62 5.87
C ALA A 345 -18.46 -3.93 5.71
N ALA A 346 -19.70 -3.86 5.22
CA ALA A 346 -20.51 -5.05 4.91
C ALA A 346 -19.86 -5.94 3.84
N GLN A 347 -19.26 -5.37 2.80
CA GLN A 347 -18.53 -6.12 1.77
C GLN A 347 -17.28 -6.81 2.32
N ILE A 348 -16.50 -6.10 3.14
CA ILE A 348 -15.31 -6.66 3.81
C ILE A 348 -15.72 -7.79 4.76
N GLN A 349 -16.72 -7.56 5.61
CA GLN A 349 -17.27 -8.54 6.55
C GLN A 349 -17.76 -9.80 5.82
N ALA A 350 -18.53 -9.65 4.74
CA ALA A 350 -19.03 -10.78 3.96
C ALA A 350 -17.90 -11.62 3.33
N ARG A 351 -16.81 -10.97 2.90
CA ARG A 351 -15.62 -11.66 2.38
C ARG A 351 -14.90 -12.43 3.48
N LEU A 352 -14.69 -11.81 4.65
CA LEU A 352 -14.05 -12.44 5.80
C LEU A 352 -14.84 -13.66 6.30
N ARG A 353 -16.17 -13.55 6.41
CA ARG A 353 -17.05 -14.65 6.86
C ARG A 353 -17.04 -15.88 5.94
N LYS A 354 -16.71 -15.70 4.66
CA LYS A 354 -16.62 -16.78 3.67
C LYS A 354 -15.29 -17.54 3.73
N GLU A 355 -14.30 -17.04 4.48
CA GLU A 355 -13.03 -17.73 4.62
C GLU A 355 -13.21 -19.02 5.42
N ALA A 356 -12.66 -20.13 4.90
CA ALA A 356 -12.85 -21.46 5.48
C ALA A 356 -12.42 -21.54 6.94
N TYR A 357 -11.32 -20.87 7.31
CA TYR A 357 -10.84 -20.86 8.68
C TYR A 357 -11.74 -20.09 9.65
N VAL A 358 -12.44 -19.06 9.16
CA VAL A 358 -13.43 -18.31 9.94
C VAL A 358 -14.66 -19.18 10.16
N LEU A 359 -15.16 -19.83 9.11
CA LEU A 359 -16.27 -20.79 9.23
C LEU A 359 -15.95 -21.92 10.20
N HIS A 360 -14.73 -22.45 10.15
CA HIS A 360 -14.27 -23.48 11.07
C HIS A 360 -14.24 -22.97 12.53
N ALA A 361 -13.61 -21.83 12.79
CA ALA A 361 -13.56 -21.23 14.12
C ALA A 361 -14.96 -21.00 14.70
N ARG A 362 -15.91 -20.56 13.86
CA ARG A 362 -17.30 -20.33 14.27
C ARG A 362 -18.02 -21.60 14.70
N ARG A 363 -17.84 -22.71 13.96
CA ARG A 363 -18.42 -24.01 14.34
C ARG A 363 -17.87 -24.48 15.68
N TYR A 364 -16.54 -24.44 15.84
CA TYR A 364 -15.89 -24.88 17.08
C TYR A 364 -16.31 -24.07 18.31
N LEU A 365 -16.48 -22.75 18.15
CA LEU A 365 -16.97 -21.88 19.22
C LEU A 365 -18.43 -22.18 19.57
N ALA A 366 -19.28 -22.48 18.58
CA ALA A 366 -20.67 -22.87 18.83
C ALA A 366 -20.78 -24.22 19.54
N ASP A 367 -19.88 -25.16 19.23
CA ASP A 367 -19.85 -26.51 19.79
C ASP A 367 -19.18 -26.59 21.18
N GLY A 368 -18.64 -25.47 21.69
CA GLY A 368 -17.95 -25.41 22.99
C GLY A 368 -16.65 -26.23 23.06
N ALA A 369 -16.08 -26.58 21.91
CA ALA A 369 -14.92 -27.47 21.82
C ALA A 369 -13.61 -26.75 22.20
N ALA A 370 -12.67 -27.49 22.78
CA ALA A 370 -11.34 -26.97 23.07
C ALA A 370 -10.56 -26.70 21.76
N LEU A 371 -10.12 -25.46 21.56
CA LEU A 371 -9.27 -25.07 20.43
C LEU A 371 -7.80 -25.30 20.76
N HIS A 372 -7.02 -25.71 19.77
CA HIS A 372 -5.56 -25.75 19.92
C HIS A 372 -5.02 -24.33 20.22
N PRO A 373 -4.02 -24.13 21.10
CA PRO A 373 -3.59 -22.78 21.52
C PRO A 373 -3.25 -21.81 20.38
N ARG A 374 -2.68 -22.31 19.27
CA ARG A 374 -2.40 -21.48 18.07
C ARG A 374 -3.65 -21.12 17.27
N GLN A 375 -4.68 -21.97 17.28
CA GLN A 375 -5.99 -21.64 16.71
C GLN A 375 -6.71 -20.64 17.61
N GLN A 376 -6.57 -20.78 18.93
CA GLN A 376 -7.13 -19.83 19.90
C GLN A 376 -6.58 -18.42 19.69
N GLN A 377 -5.28 -18.27 19.35
CA GLN A 377 -4.71 -16.97 18.98
C GLN A 377 -5.43 -16.33 17.77
N VAL A 378 -5.60 -17.08 16.67
CA VAL A 378 -6.29 -16.56 15.48
C VAL A 378 -7.76 -16.28 15.76
N THR A 379 -8.42 -17.11 16.57
CA THR A 379 -9.80 -16.87 16.99
C THR A 379 -9.93 -15.61 17.84
N ASN A 380 -8.99 -15.35 18.76
CA ASN A 380 -8.95 -14.12 19.54
C ASN A 380 -8.71 -12.90 18.64
N GLU A 381 -7.82 -13.00 17.64
CA GLU A 381 -7.60 -11.95 16.64
C GLU A 381 -8.85 -11.71 15.77
N LEU A 382 -9.61 -12.75 15.43
CA LEU A 382 -10.89 -12.62 14.72
C LEU A 382 -11.98 -11.98 15.59
N ALA A 383 -12.02 -12.29 16.89
CA ALA A 383 -12.94 -11.67 17.84
C ALA A 383 -12.62 -10.17 18.03
N ALA A 384 -11.33 -9.82 18.02
CA ALA A 384 -10.83 -8.45 18.14
C ALA A 384 -10.26 -7.91 16.83
N PHE A 385 -10.94 -8.17 15.70
CA PHE A 385 -10.41 -7.93 14.34
C PHE A 385 -9.97 -6.48 14.08
N ALA A 386 -10.58 -5.52 14.77
CA ALA A 386 -10.19 -4.12 14.72
C ALA A 386 -8.69 -3.92 15.02
N ARG A 387 -8.10 -4.68 15.94
CA ARG A 387 -6.71 -4.53 16.36
C ARG A 387 -5.69 -4.83 15.24
N PRO A 388 -5.67 -6.03 14.63
CA PRO A 388 -4.75 -6.30 13.53
C PRO A 388 -5.07 -5.46 12.28
N TYR A 389 -6.35 -5.12 12.05
CA TYR A 389 -6.75 -4.23 10.96
C TYR A 389 -6.16 -2.83 11.13
N LEU A 390 -6.37 -2.17 12.27
CA LEU A 390 -5.91 -0.80 12.51
C LEU A 390 -4.40 -0.69 12.67
N SER A 391 -3.75 -1.70 13.27
CA SER A 391 -2.29 -1.75 13.31
C SER A 391 -1.68 -1.77 11.91
N ARG A 392 -2.30 -2.54 10.99
CA ARG A 392 -1.88 -2.62 9.59
C ARG A 392 -2.25 -1.35 8.81
N LEU A 393 -3.43 -0.78 9.03
CA LEU A 393 -3.85 0.46 8.40
C LEU A 393 -2.92 1.60 8.77
N TRP A 394 -2.69 1.81 10.07
CA TRP A 394 -1.78 2.84 10.56
C TRP A 394 -0.40 2.70 9.95
N ALA A 395 0.14 1.48 9.88
CA ALA A 395 1.46 1.25 9.28
C ALA A 395 1.53 1.61 7.78
N ARG A 396 0.43 1.50 7.04
CA ARG A 396 0.36 1.92 5.63
C ARG A 396 0.16 3.42 5.49
N LEU A 397 -0.71 4.02 6.30
CA LEU A 397 -0.96 5.45 6.34
C LEU A 397 0.29 6.23 6.78
N HIS A 398 1.00 5.75 7.81
CA HIS A 398 2.28 6.29 8.24
C HIS A 398 3.33 6.22 7.13
N GLY A 399 3.40 5.08 6.41
CA GLY A 399 4.26 4.98 5.23
C GLY A 399 3.92 6.03 4.19
N ARG A 400 2.64 6.15 3.82
CA ARG A 400 2.17 7.18 2.88
C ARG A 400 2.53 8.60 3.34
N ASP A 401 2.37 8.89 4.62
CA ASP A 401 2.67 10.21 5.20
C ASP A 401 4.16 10.55 5.13
N VAL A 402 5.04 9.57 5.41
CA VAL A 402 6.49 9.72 5.24
C VAL A 402 6.86 9.98 3.77
N TRP A 403 6.21 9.27 2.85
CA TRP A 403 6.44 9.40 1.41
C TRP A 403 5.62 10.52 0.74
N GLN A 404 4.85 11.28 1.53
CA GLN A 404 3.93 12.32 1.05
C GLN A 404 2.97 11.81 -0.05
N GLU A 405 2.58 10.55 0.03
CA GLU A 405 1.60 9.93 -0.86
C GLU A 405 0.18 10.25 -0.39
N SER A 406 -0.60 10.90 -1.25
CA SER A 406 -1.95 11.33 -0.92
C SER A 406 -2.98 10.19 -0.82
N CYS A 407 -3.99 10.41 0.02
CA CYS A 407 -5.26 9.66 0.09
C CYS A 407 -6.46 10.50 -0.41
N ALA A 408 -6.24 11.55 -1.19
CA ALA A 408 -7.30 12.46 -1.68
C ALA A 408 -8.22 11.83 -2.74
N ASP A 409 -7.78 10.79 -3.44
CA ASP A 409 -8.65 10.01 -4.32
C ASP A 409 -9.45 8.99 -3.50
N VAL A 410 -10.79 9.05 -3.63
CA VAL A 410 -11.70 8.26 -2.79
C VAL A 410 -11.65 6.77 -3.13
N ASP A 411 -11.42 6.42 -4.40
CA ASP A 411 -11.40 5.03 -4.82
C ASP A 411 -10.08 4.36 -4.43
N ASP A 412 -8.96 5.08 -4.51
CA ASP A 412 -7.67 4.63 -3.97
C ASP A 412 -7.72 4.47 -2.44
N MET A 413 -8.34 5.40 -1.72
CA MET A 413 -8.55 5.30 -0.27
C MET A 413 -9.41 4.07 0.07
N ARG A 414 -10.53 3.85 -0.62
CA ARG A 414 -11.37 2.65 -0.39
C ARG A 414 -10.61 1.36 -0.72
N ALA A 415 -9.85 1.34 -1.80
CA ALA A 415 -9.03 0.20 -2.18
C ALA A 415 -7.93 -0.09 -1.13
N LEU A 416 -7.37 0.95 -0.51
CA LEU A 416 -6.46 0.82 0.62
C LEU A 416 -7.17 0.14 1.82
N LEU A 417 -8.34 0.63 2.22
CA LEU A 417 -9.11 0.08 3.36
C LEU A 417 -9.48 -1.39 3.14
N GLU A 418 -9.94 -1.78 1.95
CA GLU A 418 -10.16 -3.18 1.61
C GLU A 418 -8.87 -4.00 1.57
N GLY A 419 -7.82 -3.41 1.00
CA GLY A 419 -6.50 -4.03 0.88
C GLY A 419 -5.89 -4.35 2.24
N VAL A 420 -6.22 -3.58 3.29
CA VAL A 420 -5.78 -3.85 4.66
C VAL A 420 -6.47 -5.11 5.19
N ALA A 421 -7.79 -5.21 5.09
CA ALA A 421 -8.54 -6.39 5.53
C ALA A 421 -8.08 -7.67 4.79
N ARG A 422 -7.87 -7.59 3.47
CA ARG A 422 -7.33 -8.69 2.67
C ARG A 422 -5.96 -9.14 3.17
N SER A 423 -5.10 -8.19 3.52
CA SER A 423 -3.77 -8.47 4.02
C SER A 423 -3.77 -9.14 5.39
N VAL A 424 -4.68 -8.76 6.28
CA VAL A 424 -4.86 -9.40 7.59
C VAL A 424 -5.39 -10.83 7.42
N SER A 425 -6.42 -11.01 6.59
CA SER A 425 -6.97 -12.34 6.31
C SER A 425 -5.93 -13.29 5.69
N LEU A 426 -5.06 -12.78 4.81
CA LEU A 426 -3.98 -13.56 4.21
C LEU A 426 -2.95 -14.01 5.27
N ASP A 427 -2.62 -13.15 6.23
CA ASP A 427 -1.72 -13.49 7.33
C ASP A 427 -2.32 -14.59 8.23
N HIS A 428 -3.60 -14.47 8.60
CA HIS A 428 -4.30 -15.52 9.34
C HIS A 428 -4.29 -16.86 8.59
N ARG A 429 -4.58 -16.86 7.28
CA ARG A 429 -4.52 -18.08 6.45
C ARG A 429 -3.13 -18.70 6.43
N GLN A 430 -2.08 -17.88 6.29
CA GLN A 430 -0.71 -18.37 6.30
C GLN A 430 -0.33 -18.99 7.64
N ARG A 431 -0.71 -18.37 8.76
CA ARG A 431 -0.48 -18.93 10.12
C ARG A 431 -1.17 -20.28 10.31
N ILE A 432 -2.42 -20.40 9.87
CA ILE A 432 -3.17 -21.66 9.95
C ILE A 432 -2.56 -22.73 9.05
N LYS A 433 -2.17 -22.37 7.81
CA LYS A 433 -1.51 -23.30 6.90
C LYS A 433 -0.19 -23.83 7.49
N ALA A 434 0.66 -22.93 8.00
CA ALA A 434 1.93 -23.31 8.61
C ALA A 434 1.74 -24.23 9.84
N MET A 435 0.65 -24.07 10.59
CA MET A 435 0.30 -24.96 11.69
C MET A 435 -0.08 -26.36 11.19
N LEU A 436 -0.94 -26.48 10.18
CA LEU A 436 -1.36 -27.77 9.62
C LEU A 436 -0.18 -28.54 9.01
N GLU A 437 0.76 -27.84 8.38
CA GLU A 437 1.98 -28.45 7.84
C GLU A 437 2.89 -29.04 8.94
N VAL A 438 2.94 -28.42 10.12
CA VAL A 438 3.70 -28.92 11.28
C VAL A 438 3.02 -30.13 11.93
N GLU A 439 1.69 -30.20 11.93
CA GLU A 439 0.94 -31.36 12.42
C GLU A 439 1.07 -32.57 11.49
N ALA A 440 1.09 -32.36 10.17
CA ALA A 440 1.26 -33.45 9.20
C ALA A 440 2.69 -34.02 9.13
N ALA A 441 3.68 -33.28 9.67
CA ALA A 441 5.08 -33.70 9.74
C ALA A 441 5.46 -34.38 11.07
N ARG A 442 4.51 -34.49 12.00
CA ARG A 442 4.61 -35.27 13.24
C ARG A 442 3.91 -36.60 13.05
#